data_AF-A0A965CBN8-F1
#
_entry.id   AF-A0A965CBN8-F1
#
_cell.length_a   1.000
_cell.length_b   1.000
_cell.length_c   1.000
_cell.angle_alpha   90.00
_cell.angle_beta   90.00
_cell.angle_gamma   90.00
#
_symmetry.space_group_name_H-M   'P 1'
#
loop_
_entity.id
_entity.type
_entity.pdbx_description
1 polymer ?
#
loop_
_entity_poly.entity_id
_entity_poly.type
_entity_poly.pdbx_seq_one_letter_code
_entity_poly.pdbx_strand_id
1 'polypeptide(L)'
;QHGEYLDTLTDGGEFNPSDYAYNLTRRARGLPLWFSLATYGVAAYRKAVADNINVAHKIAEVIRKREDLKLVREPELSIVVFEKKGWQLADYETWSDRILKQGLGFVTPSSHLGKPNARFAIVNPRTDVKLLTQIIDSMDQK
;
A
#
# COMPACT_ATOMS: atom_id res chain seq x y z
N GLN A 1 -0.21 -32.52 1.82
CA GLN A 1 -0.66 -33.53 0.84
C GLN A 1 0.17 -34.77 1.14
N HIS A 2 -0.42 -35.79 1.75
CA HIS A 2 0.28 -37.02 2.12
C HIS A 2 0.39 -37.89 0.86
N GLY A 3 1.54 -37.83 0.19
CA GLY A 3 1.84 -38.85 -0.81
C GLY A 3 2.24 -40.11 -0.05
N GLU A 4 1.49 -41.21 -0.20
CA GLU A 4 1.77 -42.49 0.49
C GLU A 4 3.23 -42.95 0.37
N TYR A 5 3.92 -42.57 -0.71
CA TYR A 5 5.34 -42.89 -0.91
C TYR A 5 6.30 -42.14 0.03
N LEU A 6 5.88 -41.04 0.64
CA LEU A 6 6.66 -40.24 1.59
C LEU A 6 6.43 -40.64 3.05
N ASP A 7 5.36 -41.38 3.35
CA ASP A 7 4.96 -41.70 4.73
C ASP A 7 6.06 -42.46 5.49
N THR A 8 6.82 -43.31 4.80
CA THR A 8 7.97 -44.04 5.36
C THR A 8 9.12 -43.15 5.85
N LEU A 9 9.20 -41.89 5.39
CA LEU A 9 10.24 -40.93 5.74
C LEU A 9 9.78 -39.86 6.74
N THR A 10 8.46 -39.74 6.99
CA THR A 10 7.86 -38.66 7.78
C THR A 10 7.16 -39.11 9.08
N ASP A 11 7.26 -40.40 9.42
CA ASP A 11 6.63 -41.03 10.61
C ASP A 11 7.12 -40.51 11.99
N GLY A 12 8.08 -39.57 12.04
CA GLY A 12 8.64 -39.04 13.28
C GLY A 12 7.79 -37.97 14.00
N GLY A 13 6.67 -37.53 13.42
CA GLY A 13 5.87 -36.41 13.95
C GLY A 13 6.59 -35.06 13.91
N GLU A 14 7.67 -34.96 13.13
CA GLU A 14 8.45 -33.73 12.98
C GLU A 14 7.71 -32.68 12.15
N PHE A 15 7.95 -31.41 12.44
CA PHE A 15 7.37 -30.30 11.71
C PHE A 15 7.83 -30.29 10.24
N ASN A 16 6.94 -30.67 9.32
CA ASN A 16 7.18 -30.59 7.89
C ASN A 16 6.45 -29.39 7.26
N PRO A 17 7.16 -28.34 6.82
CA PRO A 17 6.51 -27.17 6.27
C PRO A 17 5.75 -27.38 4.95
N SER A 18 5.95 -28.51 4.27
CA SER A 18 5.22 -28.89 3.06
C SER A 18 3.77 -29.30 3.36
N ASP A 19 3.44 -29.60 4.61
CA ASP A 19 2.05 -29.89 5.01
C ASP A 19 1.16 -28.64 5.01
N TYR A 20 1.78 -27.45 5.04
CA TYR A 20 1.10 -26.15 5.12
C TYR A 20 1.07 -25.40 3.79
N ALA A 21 1.44 -26.06 2.68
CA ALA A 21 1.43 -25.46 1.35
C ALA A 21 1.19 -26.50 0.26
N TYR A 22 0.73 -26.05 -0.91
CA TYR A 22 0.57 -26.93 -2.07
C TYR A 22 1.89 -27.40 -2.70
N ASN A 23 3.00 -26.68 -2.46
CA ASN A 23 4.28 -26.93 -3.11
C ASN A 23 5.18 -27.79 -2.23
N LEU A 24 5.77 -28.84 -2.80
CA LEU A 24 6.76 -29.69 -2.13
C LEU A 24 8.15 -29.03 -2.07
N THR A 25 8.67 -28.57 -3.22
CA THR A 25 9.93 -27.81 -3.30
C THR A 25 9.66 -26.32 -3.16
N ARG A 26 10.43 -25.64 -2.30
CA ARG A 26 10.27 -24.19 -2.08
C ARG A 26 11.58 -23.52 -1.62
N ARG A 27 11.72 -22.24 -1.97
CA ARG A 27 12.79 -21.37 -1.45
C ARG A 27 12.61 -21.12 0.05
N ALA A 28 13.71 -20.90 0.77
CA ALA A 28 13.72 -20.42 2.15
C ALA A 28 13.21 -18.95 2.29
N ARG A 29 11.89 -18.73 2.09
CA ARG A 29 11.26 -17.39 2.17
C ARG A 29 11.33 -16.76 3.57
N GLY A 30 11.54 -17.55 4.61
CA GLY A 30 11.72 -17.05 5.97
C GLY A 30 13.07 -16.35 6.18
N LEU A 31 14.09 -16.69 5.39
CA LEU A 31 15.45 -16.18 5.58
C LEU A 31 15.54 -14.65 5.40
N PRO A 32 14.96 -14.03 4.34
CA PRO A 32 14.95 -12.57 4.22
C PRO A 32 14.20 -11.87 5.37
N LEU A 33 13.07 -12.42 5.81
CA LEU A 33 12.31 -11.85 6.94
C LEU A 33 13.12 -11.91 8.24
N TRP A 34 13.71 -13.08 8.52
CA TRP A 34 14.54 -13.29 9.71
C TRP A 34 15.75 -12.35 9.72
N PHE A 35 16.51 -12.29 8.62
CA PHE A 35 17.69 -11.40 8.52
C PHE A 35 17.30 -9.94 8.73
N SER A 36 16.18 -9.51 8.15
CA SER A 36 15.73 -8.13 8.27
C SER A 36 15.31 -7.80 9.71
N LEU A 37 14.61 -8.70 10.40
CA LEU A 37 14.29 -8.55 11.82
C LEU A 37 15.53 -8.60 12.72
N ALA A 38 16.48 -9.49 12.44
CA ALA A 38 17.73 -9.60 13.19
C ALA A 38 18.62 -8.36 13.02
N THR A 39 18.60 -7.74 11.83
CA THR A 39 19.41 -6.55 11.53
C THR A 39 18.79 -5.27 12.08
N TYR A 40 17.49 -5.06 11.86
CA TYR A 40 16.82 -3.78 12.17
C TYR A 40 16.03 -3.80 13.48
N GLY A 41 15.67 -4.99 13.98
CA GLY A 41 14.79 -5.15 15.13
C GLY A 41 13.33 -4.75 14.87
N VAL A 42 12.42 -5.21 15.72
CA VAL A 42 10.98 -4.94 15.60
C VAL A 42 10.66 -3.44 15.78
N ALA A 43 11.47 -2.71 16.56
CA ALA A 43 11.27 -1.29 16.82
C ALA A 43 11.34 -0.44 15.53
N ALA A 44 12.27 -0.75 14.63
CA ALA A 44 12.41 -0.03 13.35
C ALA A 44 11.14 -0.20 12.48
N TYR A 45 10.60 -1.42 12.40
CA TYR A 45 9.36 -1.70 11.68
C TYR A 45 8.16 -1.00 12.30
N ARG A 46 8.04 -1.05 13.63
CA ARG A 46 6.98 -0.35 14.35
C ARG A 46 7.00 1.14 14.03
N LYS A 47 8.19 1.76 14.06
CA LYS A 47 8.37 3.16 13.71
C LYS A 47 7.97 3.44 12.25
N ALA A 48 8.46 2.63 11.31
CA ALA A 48 8.15 2.77 9.89
C ALA A 48 6.63 2.71 9.58
N VAL A 49 5.92 1.77 10.20
CA VAL A 49 4.46 1.66 10.07
C VAL A 49 3.75 2.86 10.69
N ALA A 50 4.15 3.27 11.90
CA ALA A 50 3.58 4.43 12.58
C ALA A 50 3.80 5.73 11.79
N ASP A 51 4.98 5.91 11.21
CA ASP A 51 5.30 7.07 10.37
C ASP A 51 4.39 7.13 9.13
N ASN A 52 4.18 6.01 8.44
CA ASN A 52 3.27 5.94 7.29
C ASN A 52 1.81 6.28 7.66
N ILE A 53 1.34 5.79 8.81
CA ILE A 53 0.00 6.11 9.33
C ILE A 53 -0.11 7.59 9.68
N ASN A 54 0.92 8.16 10.31
CA ASN A 54 0.98 9.59 10.63
C ASN A 54 0.93 10.46 9.36
N VAL A 55 1.63 10.07 8.29
CA VAL A 55 1.57 10.76 7.00
C VAL A 55 0.16 10.67 6.40
N ALA A 56 -0.51 9.52 6.50
CA ALA A 56 -1.89 9.34 6.04
C ALA A 56 -2.88 10.27 6.76
N HIS A 57 -2.77 10.40 8.08
CA HIS A 57 -3.60 11.35 8.83
C HIS A 57 -3.30 12.79 8.44
N LYS A 58 -2.02 13.17 8.31
CA LYS A 58 -1.63 14.54 7.92
C LYS A 58 -2.13 14.93 6.53
N ILE A 59 -2.02 14.04 5.54
CA ILE A 59 -2.52 14.34 4.19
C ILE A 59 -4.05 14.35 4.14
N ALA A 60 -4.73 13.57 4.98
CA ALA A 60 -6.18 13.66 5.15
C ALA A 60 -6.61 15.04 5.69
N GLU A 61 -5.87 15.64 6.63
CA GLU A 61 -6.13 17.03 7.07
C GLU A 61 -6.00 18.03 5.92
N VAL A 62 -5.01 17.86 5.04
CA VAL A 62 -4.85 18.72 3.84
C VAL A 62 -6.07 18.57 2.92
N ILE A 63 -6.55 17.34 2.72
CA ILE A 63 -7.73 17.05 1.91
C ILE A 63 -8.99 17.70 2.53
N ARG A 64 -9.19 17.59 3.86
CA ARG A 64 -10.36 18.20 4.53
C ARG A 64 -10.41 19.72 4.42
N LYS A 65 -9.26 20.37 4.27
CA LYS A 65 -9.16 21.83 4.12
C LYS A 65 -9.47 22.32 2.70
N ARG A 66 -9.69 21.41 1.74
CA ARG A 66 -9.98 21.74 0.34
C ARG A 66 -11.47 21.54 0.04
N GLU A 67 -12.14 22.60 -0.43
CA GLU A 67 -13.58 22.57 -0.74
C GLU A 67 -13.91 21.70 -1.96
N ASP A 68 -12.93 21.50 -2.82
CA ASP A 68 -13.00 20.72 -4.04
C ASP A 68 -12.64 19.24 -3.83
N LEU A 69 -12.20 18.84 -2.63
CA LEU A 69 -11.89 17.46 -2.30
C LEU A 69 -12.78 16.91 -1.20
N LYS A 70 -12.98 15.59 -1.22
CA LYS A 70 -13.73 14.88 -0.19
C LYS A 70 -13.07 13.54 0.12
N LEU A 71 -12.83 13.25 1.41
CA LEU A 71 -12.45 11.91 1.83
C LEU A 71 -13.62 10.93 1.59
N VAL A 72 -13.33 9.78 0.99
CA VAL A 72 -14.31 8.69 0.84
C VAL A 72 -14.62 8.06 2.20
N ARG A 73 -13.59 7.96 3.06
CA ARG A 73 -13.68 7.53 4.45
C ARG A 73 -12.52 8.10 5.26
N GLU A 74 -12.69 8.08 6.58
CA GLU A 74 -11.60 8.37 7.50
C GLU A 74 -10.50 7.29 7.39
N PRO A 75 -9.21 7.69 7.26
CA PRO A 75 -8.11 6.73 7.20
C PRO A 75 -7.84 6.14 8.58
N GLU A 76 -7.88 4.80 8.68
CA GLU A 76 -7.54 4.06 9.90
C GLU A 76 -6.11 3.51 9.88
N LEU A 77 -5.50 3.43 8.69
CA LEU A 77 -4.15 2.95 8.44
C LEU A 77 -3.46 3.89 7.42
N SER A 78 -2.56 3.37 6.60
CA SER A 78 -1.74 4.19 5.69
C SER A 78 -2.35 4.39 4.28
N ILE A 79 -3.64 4.11 4.10
CA ILE A 79 -4.35 4.34 2.82
C ILE A 79 -5.34 5.50 2.99
N VAL A 80 -5.25 6.48 2.10
CA VAL A 80 -6.16 7.63 2.03
C VAL A 80 -6.87 7.61 0.69
N VAL A 81 -8.20 7.60 0.69
CA VAL A 81 -9.03 7.58 -0.53
C VAL A 81 -9.88 8.83 -0.56
N PHE A 82 -9.87 9.54 -1.69
CA PHE A 82 -10.55 10.83 -1.83
C PHE A 82 -11.05 11.06 -3.24
N GLU A 83 -12.05 11.93 -3.33
CA GLU A 83 -12.73 12.36 -4.56
C GLU A 83 -12.44 13.84 -4.79
N LYS A 84 -12.25 14.21 -6.06
CA LYS A 84 -12.23 15.59 -6.56
C LYS A 84 -13.60 15.93 -7.14
N LYS A 85 -14.18 17.02 -6.66
CA LYS A 85 -15.53 17.48 -7.02
C LYS A 85 -15.61 17.75 -8.51
N GLY A 86 -16.62 17.15 -9.15
CA GLY A 86 -16.90 17.33 -10.58
C GLY A 86 -16.03 16.50 -11.51
N TRP A 87 -15.02 15.78 -11.01
CA TRP A 87 -14.20 14.90 -11.84
C TRP A 87 -14.91 13.60 -12.18
N GLN A 88 -14.80 13.21 -13.44
CA GLN A 88 -15.14 11.89 -13.98
C GLN A 88 -13.87 11.04 -14.08
N LEU A 89 -14.03 9.75 -14.41
CA LEU A 89 -12.90 8.83 -14.56
C LEU A 89 -11.84 9.36 -15.55
N ALA A 90 -12.28 9.89 -16.69
CA ALA A 90 -11.40 10.45 -17.72
C ALA A 90 -10.54 11.62 -17.22
N ASP A 91 -11.04 12.42 -16.27
CA ASP A 91 -10.28 13.52 -15.67
C ASP A 91 -9.13 12.97 -14.81
N TYR A 92 -9.39 11.93 -14.01
CA TYR A 92 -8.35 11.25 -13.23
C TYR A 92 -7.33 10.56 -14.13
N GLU A 93 -7.75 9.90 -15.21
CA GLU A 93 -6.84 9.25 -16.16
C GLU A 93 -5.90 10.28 -16.82
N THR A 94 -6.48 11.38 -17.31
CA THR A 94 -5.71 12.47 -17.92
C THR A 94 -4.71 13.07 -16.94
N TRP A 95 -5.15 13.32 -15.70
CA TRP A 95 -4.29 13.82 -14.63
C TRP A 95 -3.17 12.83 -14.27
N SER A 96 -3.52 11.56 -14.07
CA SER A 96 -2.58 10.46 -13.76
C SER A 96 -1.48 10.35 -14.82
N ASP A 97 -1.86 10.36 -16.10
CA ASP A 97 -0.92 10.30 -17.21
C ASP A 97 0.01 11.51 -17.24
N ARG A 98 -0.52 12.71 -16.94
CA ARG A 98 0.27 13.94 -16.90
C ARG A 98 1.31 13.91 -15.78
N ILE A 99 0.92 13.58 -14.55
CA ILE A 99 1.85 13.55 -13.41
C ILE A 99 2.90 12.44 -13.56
N LEU A 100 2.55 11.33 -14.23
CA LEU A 100 3.48 10.27 -14.56
C LEU A 100 4.53 10.75 -15.56
N LYS A 101 4.11 11.41 -16.65
CA LYS A 101 5.02 11.99 -17.65
C LYS A 101 5.94 13.06 -17.07
N GLN A 102 5.47 13.82 -16.07
CA GLN A 102 6.26 14.83 -15.37
C GLN A 102 7.22 14.23 -14.32
N GLY A 103 7.12 12.94 -14.02
CA GLY A 103 7.89 12.29 -12.95
C GLY A 103 7.49 12.72 -11.53
N LEU A 104 6.32 13.35 -11.38
CA LEU A 104 5.83 13.80 -10.07
C LEU A 104 5.27 12.64 -9.24
N GLY A 105 4.59 11.70 -9.89
CA GLY A 105 4.01 10.53 -9.23
C GLY A 105 3.24 9.63 -10.17
N PHE A 106 2.81 8.47 -9.66
CA PHE A 106 1.95 7.53 -10.37
C PHE A 106 0.72 7.22 -9.50
N VAL A 107 -0.43 7.81 -9.85
CA VAL A 107 -1.67 7.69 -9.08
C VAL A 107 -2.80 7.27 -10.00
N THR A 108 -3.04 5.96 -10.05
CA THR A 108 -4.11 5.39 -10.87
C THR A 108 -5.48 5.58 -10.23
N PRO A 109 -6.53 5.96 -10.98
CA PRO A 109 -7.88 6.00 -10.46
C PRO A 109 -8.36 4.63 -9.99
N SER A 110 -9.26 4.63 -9.00
CA SER A 110 -10.04 3.48 -8.58
C SER A 110 -11.51 3.89 -8.48
N SER A 111 -12.37 3.01 -7.97
CA SER A 111 -13.78 3.34 -7.78
C SER A 111 -14.35 2.74 -6.50
N HIS A 112 -15.36 3.42 -5.95
CA HIS A 112 -16.15 2.94 -4.83
C HIS A 112 -17.62 3.19 -5.15
N LEU A 113 -18.45 2.13 -5.17
CA LEU A 113 -19.86 2.21 -5.57
C LEU A 113 -20.06 2.88 -6.95
N GLY A 114 -19.18 2.58 -7.90
CA GLY A 114 -19.21 3.15 -9.25
C GLY A 114 -18.72 4.59 -9.37
N LYS A 115 -18.35 5.26 -8.26
CA LYS A 115 -17.81 6.62 -8.28
C LYS A 115 -16.28 6.60 -8.35
N PRO A 116 -15.65 7.30 -9.31
CA PRO A 116 -14.20 7.34 -9.45
C PRO A 116 -13.55 8.11 -8.30
N ASN A 117 -12.39 7.64 -7.85
CA ASN A 117 -11.61 8.25 -6.78
C ASN A 117 -10.10 8.09 -7.01
N ALA A 118 -9.32 8.89 -6.29
CA ALA A 118 -7.88 8.72 -6.18
C ALA A 118 -7.54 8.12 -4.81
N ARG A 119 -6.40 7.43 -4.73
CA ARG A 119 -5.90 6.86 -3.47
C ARG A 119 -4.39 7.03 -3.33
N PHE A 120 -3.97 7.34 -2.11
CA PHE A 120 -2.58 7.20 -1.69
C PHE A 120 -2.44 5.94 -0.84
N ALA A 121 -1.56 5.03 -1.26
CA ALA A 121 -1.15 3.88 -0.47
C ALA A 121 0.27 4.12 0.05
N ILE A 122 0.37 4.63 1.28
CA ILE A 122 1.64 5.07 1.86
C ILE A 122 2.32 3.87 2.51
N VAL A 123 3.33 3.34 1.82
CA VAL A 123 4.12 2.18 2.29
C VAL A 123 5.60 2.51 2.48
N ASN A 124 6.09 3.58 1.85
CA ASN A 124 7.47 4.02 1.96
C ASN A 124 7.64 4.96 3.16
N PRO A 125 8.42 4.60 4.20
CA PRO A 125 8.64 5.43 5.38
C PRO A 125 9.33 6.78 5.11
N ARG A 126 9.83 6.98 3.88
CA ARG A 126 10.43 8.24 3.44
C ARG A 126 9.43 9.17 2.72
N THR A 127 8.18 8.76 2.56
CA THR A 127 7.16 9.61 1.94
C THR A 127 6.88 10.82 2.81
N ASP A 128 7.03 12.01 2.24
CA ASP A 128 6.72 13.27 2.89
C ASP A 128 5.31 13.74 2.50
N VAL A 129 4.59 14.30 3.47
CA VAL A 129 3.31 14.99 3.25
C VAL A 129 3.47 16.08 2.20
N LYS A 130 4.61 16.79 2.17
CA LYS A 130 4.87 17.83 1.17
C LYS A 130 4.78 17.30 -0.27
N LEU A 131 5.33 16.12 -0.53
CA LEU A 131 5.25 15.48 -1.85
C LEU A 131 3.80 15.13 -2.20
N LEU A 132 3.04 14.58 -1.24
CA LEU A 132 1.63 14.26 -1.46
C LEU A 132 0.79 15.53 -1.68
N THR A 133 1.10 16.62 -0.99
CA THR A 133 0.47 17.92 -1.22
C THR A 133 0.76 18.43 -2.63
N GLN A 134 2.00 18.31 -3.13
CA GLN A 134 2.33 18.67 -4.52
C GLN A 134 1.54 17.84 -5.54
N ILE A 135 1.31 16.56 -5.26
CA ILE A 135 0.47 15.70 -6.11
C ILE A 135 -0.99 16.20 -6.09
N ILE A 136 -1.53 16.56 -4.91
CA ILE A 136 -2.86 17.17 -4.82
C ILE A 136 -2.92 18.51 -5.56
N ASP A 137 -1.95 19.41 -5.37
CA ASP A 137 -1.86 20.71 -6.04
C ASP A 137 -1.89 20.58 -7.56
N SER A 138 -1.26 19.52 -8.08
CA SER A 138 -1.26 19.26 -9.51
C SER A 138 -2.65 18.98 -10.08
N MET A 139 -3.65 18.61 -9.27
CA MET A 139 -5.04 18.44 -9.72
C MET A 139 -5.70 19.78 -10.11
N ASP A 140 -5.15 20.92 -9.67
CA ASP A 140 -5.70 22.24 -10.01
C ASP A 140 -5.13 22.77 -11.34
N GLN A 141 -4.07 22.13 -11.84
CA GLN A 141 -3.45 22.46 -13.12
C GLN A 141 -4.15 21.68 -14.22
N LYS A 142 -4.93 22.36 -15.06
CA LYS A 142 -5.53 21.75 -16.25
C LYS A 142 -4.50 21.66 -17.37
#